data_AF-A0A9E4H4H0-F1
#
_entry.id   AF-A0A9E4H4H0-F1
#
_cell.length_a   1.000
_cell.length_b   1.000
_cell.length_c   1.000
_cell.angle_alpha   90.00
_cell.angle_beta   90.00
_cell.angle_gamma   90.00
#
_symmetry.space_group_name_H-M   'P 1'
#
loop_
_entity.id
_entity.type
_entity.pdbx_description
1 polymer ?
#
loop_
_entity_poly.entity_id
_entity_poly.type
_entity_poly.pdbx_seq_one_letter_code
_entity_poly.pdbx_strand_id
1 'polypeptide(L)'
;MSYAFPNGIDRNKLKYKGRFAEIIDALPKFPAQIQRLEKICSTIYAITFLMFILMVGAFLGIVVLSVLVISWMVIHPESFNAAMEHIDLYFNIVILVLAVPYIIDFVTLGGLKRVKWLHVIYRLLSTVTLSPIYRPVYYGIVSNFKKRYVISGLVVYMAISIWMYFVVGNKSFSAHDMYPPFSKVSEYTGYFEDHTEGPISRFAHVPPDVVDGNVLPLFAVHNSGMEDSIAAVCNTAELAPKKFPFKSGSENMPCLNYFYIPVIDSATIREPNRGFRKHERYHQLGLRT
;
A
#
# COMPACT_ATOMS: atom_id res chain seq x y z
N MET A 1 40.44 -7.03 -25.29
CA MET A 1 39.28 -7.73 -25.91
C MET A 1 39.75 -8.43 -27.15
N SER A 2 39.48 -9.75 -27.27
CA SER A 2 39.79 -10.52 -28.48
C SER A 2 38.55 -10.52 -29.36
N TYR A 3 38.65 -9.97 -30.58
CA TYR A 3 37.54 -9.94 -31.53
C TYR A 3 37.53 -11.23 -32.35
N ALA A 4 36.37 -11.87 -32.51
CA ALA A 4 36.24 -13.05 -33.36
C ALA A 4 36.59 -12.76 -34.84
N PHE A 5 36.35 -11.52 -35.29
CA PHE A 5 36.62 -11.07 -36.66
C PHE A 5 37.30 -9.69 -36.67
N PRO A 6 38.61 -9.61 -36.37
CA PRO A 6 39.31 -8.33 -36.23
C PRO A 6 39.38 -7.52 -37.53
N ASN A 7 39.40 -8.20 -38.68
CA ASN A 7 39.54 -7.57 -40.00
C ASN A 7 38.20 -7.28 -40.70
N GLY A 8 37.06 -7.51 -40.05
CA GLY A 8 35.77 -7.25 -40.67
C GLY A 8 35.38 -8.28 -41.74
N ILE A 9 34.67 -7.82 -42.75
CA ILE A 9 34.24 -8.61 -43.91
C ILE A 9 35.41 -8.69 -44.92
N ASP A 10 35.87 -9.90 -45.25
CA ASP A 10 36.95 -10.11 -46.23
C ASP A 10 36.41 -10.11 -47.67
N ARG A 11 36.42 -8.95 -48.32
CA ARG A 11 35.93 -8.76 -49.70
C ARG A 11 36.53 -9.77 -50.69
N ASN A 12 37.78 -10.17 -50.51
CA ASN A 12 38.48 -11.06 -51.45
C ASN A 12 37.91 -12.49 -51.41
N LYS A 13 37.36 -12.92 -50.27
CA LYS A 13 36.67 -14.20 -50.14
C LYS A 13 35.26 -14.18 -50.72
N LEU A 14 34.57 -13.03 -50.65
CA LEU A 14 33.17 -12.94 -51.07
C LEU A 14 32.96 -12.77 -52.59
N LYS A 15 33.98 -12.32 -53.35
CA LYS A 15 34.00 -12.27 -54.83
C LYS A 15 32.78 -11.61 -55.50
N TYR A 16 32.05 -10.74 -54.81
CA TYR A 16 30.90 -10.05 -55.38
C TYR A 16 31.32 -8.99 -56.41
N LYS A 17 30.51 -8.81 -57.45
CA LYS A 17 30.72 -7.84 -58.54
C LYS A 17 29.56 -6.84 -58.64
N GLY A 18 29.84 -5.67 -59.21
CA GLY A 18 28.85 -4.62 -59.45
C GLY A 18 28.30 -4.00 -58.16
N ARG A 19 27.02 -3.60 -58.17
CA ARG A 19 26.33 -2.93 -57.05
C ARG A 19 26.43 -3.64 -55.70
N PHE A 20 26.53 -4.98 -55.67
CA PHE A 20 26.64 -5.73 -54.43
C PHE A 20 27.98 -5.55 -53.71
N ALA A 21 29.07 -5.29 -54.46
CA ALA A 21 30.36 -4.98 -53.84
C ALA A 21 30.35 -3.58 -53.18
N GLU A 22 29.71 -2.60 -53.81
CA GLU A 22 29.56 -1.25 -53.25
C GLU A 22 28.72 -1.24 -51.97
N ILE A 23 27.65 -2.04 -51.92
CA ILE A 23 26.82 -2.20 -50.71
C ILE A 23 27.64 -2.78 -49.55
N ILE A 24 28.51 -3.75 -49.82
CA ILE A 24 29.33 -4.39 -48.78
C ILE A 24 30.45 -3.47 -48.29
N ASP A 25 31.06 -2.68 -49.17
CA ASP A 25 32.07 -1.69 -48.79
C ASP A 25 31.47 -0.53 -47.99
N ALA A 26 30.18 -0.22 -48.22
CA ALA A 26 29.43 0.77 -47.44
C ALA A 26 29.03 0.27 -46.04
N LEU A 27 29.18 -1.02 -45.72
CA LEU A 27 28.85 -1.55 -44.40
C LEU A 27 29.85 -1.04 -43.34
N PRO A 28 29.37 -0.60 -42.17
CA PRO A 28 30.26 -0.22 -41.07
C PRO A 28 31.12 -1.40 -40.62
N LYS A 29 32.41 -1.15 -40.35
CA LYS A 29 33.34 -2.17 -39.85
C LYS A 29 32.85 -2.76 -38.51
N PHE A 30 32.92 -4.08 -38.35
CA PHE A 30 32.47 -4.78 -37.14
C PHE A 30 33.03 -4.23 -35.83
N PRO A 31 34.33 -3.88 -35.68
CA PRO A 31 34.86 -3.34 -34.43
C PRO A 31 34.14 -2.04 -33.99
N ALA A 32 33.82 -1.16 -34.94
CA ALA A 32 33.12 0.07 -34.65
C ALA A 32 31.65 -0.18 -34.25
N GLN A 33 31.00 -1.19 -34.82
CA GLN A 33 29.64 -1.59 -34.43
C GLN A 33 29.63 -2.21 -33.03
N ILE A 34 30.57 -3.10 -32.73
CA ILE A 34 30.71 -3.73 -31.41
C ILE A 34 30.96 -2.67 -30.34
N GLN A 35 31.86 -1.71 -30.59
CA GLN A 35 32.13 -0.61 -29.65
C GLN A 35 30.89 0.28 -29.42
N ARG A 36 30.09 0.53 -30.47
CA ARG A 36 28.82 1.26 -30.32
C ARG A 36 27.81 0.45 -29.50
N LEU A 37 27.67 -0.85 -29.77
CA LEU A 37 26.79 -1.73 -29.00
C LEU A 37 27.21 -1.78 -27.53
N GLU A 38 28.50 -1.94 -27.24
CA GLU A 38 29.01 -1.97 -25.88
C GLU A 38 28.69 -0.67 -25.13
N LYS A 39 28.91 0.48 -25.77
CA LYS A 39 28.57 1.79 -25.18
C LYS A 39 27.06 1.93 -24.91
N ILE A 40 26.22 1.46 -25.83
CA ILE A 40 24.76 1.47 -25.67
C ILE A 40 24.34 0.53 -24.54
N CYS A 41 24.82 -0.71 -24.52
CA CYS A 41 24.53 -1.71 -23.49
C CYS A 41 24.95 -1.21 -22.10
N SER A 42 26.17 -0.67 -21.97
CA SER A 42 26.67 -0.09 -20.72
C SER A 42 25.83 1.11 -20.26
N THR A 43 25.42 1.97 -21.20
CA THR A 43 24.54 3.12 -20.90
C THR A 43 23.17 2.65 -20.42
N ILE A 44 22.54 1.71 -21.13
CA ILE A 44 21.22 1.20 -20.77
C ILE A 44 21.30 0.52 -19.41
N TYR A 45 22.32 -0.29 -19.16
CA TYR A 45 22.57 -0.92 -17.86
C TYR A 45 22.70 0.12 -16.74
N ALA A 46 23.47 1.20 -16.96
CA ALA A 46 23.60 2.27 -15.98
C ALA A 46 22.26 2.98 -15.70
N ILE A 47 21.45 3.21 -16.74
CA ILE A 47 20.12 3.84 -16.60
C ILE A 47 19.15 2.93 -15.86
N THR A 48 19.08 1.64 -16.19
CA THR A 48 18.18 0.71 -15.52
C THR A 48 18.58 0.50 -14.07
N PHE A 49 19.88 0.38 -13.79
CA PHE A 49 20.41 0.31 -12.43
C PHE A 49 20.09 1.58 -11.62
N LEU A 50 20.22 2.75 -12.24
CA LEU A 50 19.83 4.02 -11.63
C LEU A 50 18.33 4.02 -11.26
N MET A 51 17.46 3.66 -12.21
CA MET A 51 16.01 3.60 -11.98
C MET A 51 15.65 2.60 -10.87
N PHE A 52 16.29 1.44 -10.87
CA PHE A 52 16.09 0.41 -9.84
C PHE A 52 16.44 0.92 -8.44
N ILE A 53 17.62 1.53 -8.25
CA ILE A 53 18.01 2.08 -6.95
C ILE A 53 17.08 3.22 -6.52
N LEU A 54 16.64 4.07 -7.46
CA LEU A 54 15.69 5.14 -7.15
C LEU A 54 14.35 4.58 -6.66
N MET A 55 13.84 3.52 -7.30
CA MET A 55 12.61 2.83 -6.89
C MET A 55 12.77 2.21 -5.49
N VAL A 56 13.87 1.49 -5.24
CA VAL A 56 14.16 0.88 -3.93
C VAL A 56 14.32 1.94 -2.84
N GLY A 57 15.05 3.03 -3.13
CA GLY A 57 15.25 4.13 -2.19
C GLY A 57 13.95 4.88 -1.86
N ALA A 58 13.07 5.07 -2.84
CA ALA A 58 11.75 5.65 -2.61
C ALA A 58 10.88 4.74 -1.73
N PHE A 59 10.86 3.44 -2.02
CA PHE A 59 10.13 2.46 -1.23
C PHE A 59 10.62 2.41 0.23
N LEU A 60 11.93 2.34 0.44
CA LEU A 60 12.52 2.40 1.78
C LEU A 60 12.17 3.71 2.50
N GLY A 61 12.17 4.84 1.79
CA GLY A 61 11.76 6.12 2.37
C GLY A 61 10.33 6.14 2.88
N ILE A 62 9.39 5.56 2.11
CA ILE A 62 7.98 5.42 2.52
C ILE A 62 7.87 4.51 3.75
N VAL A 63 8.57 3.37 3.75
CA VAL A 63 8.56 2.43 4.89
C VAL A 63 9.07 3.11 6.16
N VAL A 64 10.22 3.78 6.10
CA VAL A 64 10.79 4.49 7.26
C VAL A 64 9.82 5.57 7.77
N LEU A 65 9.22 6.35 6.86
CA LEU A 65 8.25 7.38 7.24
C LEU A 65 7.00 6.77 7.90
N SER A 66 6.49 5.65 7.36
CA SER A 66 5.35 4.95 7.94
C SER A 66 5.64 4.44 9.36
N VAL A 67 6.82 3.88 9.59
CA VAL A 67 7.24 3.40 10.92
C VAL A 67 7.36 4.57 11.91
N LEU A 68 7.90 5.71 11.49
CA LEU A 68 7.98 6.90 12.34
C LEU A 68 6.60 7.42 12.74
N VAL A 69 5.65 7.44 11.80
CA VAL A 69 4.27 7.87 12.07
C VAL A 69 3.58 6.90 13.03
N ILE A 70 3.67 5.59 12.79
CA ILE A 70 3.09 4.58 13.68
C ILE A 70 3.71 4.68 15.08
N SER A 71 5.02 4.86 15.18
CA SER A 71 5.72 4.99 16.47
C SER A 71 5.24 6.22 17.24
N TRP A 72 5.06 7.36 16.55
CA TRP A 72 4.51 8.58 17.14
C TRP A 72 3.09 8.35 17.68
N MET A 73 2.24 7.62 16.93
CA MET A 73 0.87 7.32 17.33
C MET A 73 0.80 6.42 18.57
N VAL A 74 1.71 5.45 18.70
CA VAL A 74 1.79 4.57 19.89
C VAL A 74 2.19 5.34 21.14
N ILE A 75 3.07 6.34 21.02
CA ILE A 75 3.58 7.13 22.16
C ILE A 75 2.56 8.18 22.62
N HIS A 76 1.72 8.70 21.73
CA HIS A 76 0.74 9.77 22.03
C HIS A 76 -0.73 9.35 21.78
N PRO A 77 -1.27 8.38 22.55
CA PRO A 77 -2.62 7.85 22.34
C PRO A 77 -3.74 8.87 22.62
N GLU A 78 -3.51 9.87 23.48
CA GLU A 78 -4.47 10.96 23.74
C GLU A 78 -4.76 11.80 22.48
N SER A 79 -3.78 11.94 21.58
CA SER A 79 -3.93 12.66 20.31
C SER A 79 -4.62 11.83 19.22
N PHE A 80 -4.77 10.52 19.42
CA PHE A 80 -5.28 9.57 18.43
C PHE A 80 -6.78 9.75 18.15
N ASN A 81 -7.59 9.97 19.19
CA ASN A 81 -9.05 10.05 19.05
C ASN A 81 -9.52 11.30 18.30
N ALA A 82 -8.81 12.43 18.44
CA ALA A 82 -9.07 13.65 17.68
C ALA A 82 -8.41 13.64 16.29
N ALA A 83 -7.31 12.89 16.12
CA ALA A 83 -6.56 12.85 14.87
C ALA A 83 -7.09 11.81 13.87
N MET A 84 -7.90 10.82 14.28
CA MET A 84 -8.45 9.78 13.38
C MET A 84 -9.17 10.34 12.15
N GLU A 85 -9.87 11.48 12.28
CA GLU A 85 -10.58 12.10 11.15
C GLU A 85 -9.65 12.84 10.17
N HIS A 86 -8.43 13.18 10.59
CA HIS A 86 -7.50 14.01 9.80
C HIS A 86 -6.11 13.39 9.60
N ILE A 87 -5.86 12.18 10.11
CA ILE A 87 -4.58 11.47 9.97
C ILE A 87 -4.22 11.26 8.51
N ASP A 88 -5.19 10.87 7.68
CA ASP A 88 -4.93 10.64 6.26
C ASP A 88 -4.54 11.94 5.55
N LEU A 89 -5.21 13.05 5.87
CA LEU A 89 -4.88 14.37 5.34
C LEU A 89 -3.49 14.83 5.79
N TYR A 90 -3.16 14.72 7.07
CA TYR A 90 -1.86 15.09 7.62
C TYR A 90 -0.73 14.24 7.03
N PHE A 91 -0.94 12.93 6.90
CA PHE A 91 0.03 12.01 6.32
C PHE A 91 0.30 12.34 4.85
N ASN A 92 -0.75 12.58 4.07
CA ASN A 92 -0.62 13.01 2.67
C ASN A 92 0.11 14.34 2.54
N ILE A 93 -0.17 15.33 3.41
CA ILE A 93 0.52 16.62 3.41
C ILE A 93 2.00 16.44 3.74
N VAL A 94 2.35 15.65 4.76
CA VAL A 94 3.75 15.40 5.15
C VAL A 94 4.52 14.71 4.01
N ILE A 95 3.92 13.70 3.38
CA ILE A 95 4.52 13.05 2.21
C ILE A 95 4.72 14.05 1.09
N LEU A 96 3.71 14.89 0.78
CA LEU A 96 3.78 15.84 -0.30
C LEU A 96 4.87 16.90 -0.05
N VAL A 97 4.97 17.42 1.17
CA VAL A 97 6.01 18.38 1.59
C VAL A 97 7.41 17.77 1.51
N LEU A 98 7.58 16.47 1.74
CA LEU A 98 8.87 15.79 1.65
C LEU A 98 9.21 15.33 0.23
N ALA A 99 8.22 14.89 -0.54
CA ALA A 99 8.39 14.33 -1.88
C ALA A 99 8.60 15.43 -2.94
N VAL A 100 7.85 16.53 -2.88
CA VAL A 100 7.92 17.61 -3.86
C VAL A 100 9.32 18.21 -3.97
N PRO A 101 10.02 18.57 -2.87
CA PRO A 101 11.40 19.07 -2.95
C PRO A 101 12.37 18.05 -3.55
N TYR A 102 12.17 16.76 -3.27
CA TYR A 102 13.02 15.70 -3.79
C TYR A 102 12.82 15.51 -5.30
N ILE A 103 11.58 15.55 -5.77
CA ILE A 103 11.23 15.55 -7.19
C ILE A 103 11.82 16.77 -7.90
N ILE A 104 11.68 17.96 -7.31
CA ILE A 104 12.24 19.20 -7.86
C ILE A 104 13.78 19.11 -7.91
N ASP A 105 14.45 18.65 -6.86
CA ASP A 105 15.91 18.48 -6.86
C ASP A 105 16.37 17.48 -7.93
N PHE A 106 15.60 16.40 -8.13
CA PHE A 106 15.88 15.38 -9.13
C PHE A 106 15.71 15.90 -10.57
N VAL A 107 14.65 16.66 -10.85
CA VAL A 107 14.38 17.27 -12.17
C VAL A 107 15.37 18.41 -12.46
N THR A 108 15.70 19.22 -11.44
CA THR A 108 16.61 20.38 -11.58
C THR A 108 18.10 19.99 -11.58
N LEU A 109 18.42 18.70 -11.47
CA LEU A 109 19.77 18.15 -11.44
C LEU A 109 20.61 18.61 -10.25
N GLY A 110 19.99 18.66 -9.07
CA GLY A 110 20.63 19.17 -7.86
C GLY A 110 20.54 20.68 -7.72
N GLY A 111 19.55 21.33 -8.33
CA GLY A 111 19.36 22.78 -8.22
C GLY A 111 19.08 23.22 -6.78
N LEU A 112 18.39 22.38 -6.01
CA LEU A 112 18.02 22.66 -4.62
C LEU A 112 19.22 22.53 -3.66
N LYS A 113 20.24 21.74 -4.03
CA LYS A 113 21.51 21.63 -3.29
C LYS A 113 22.30 22.94 -3.18
N ARG A 114 21.94 23.97 -3.95
CA ARG A 114 22.58 25.30 -3.90
C ARG A 114 22.10 26.15 -2.72
N VAL A 115 21.05 25.73 -2.01
CA VAL A 115 20.47 26.46 -0.87
C VAL A 115 21.02 25.91 0.45
N LYS A 116 21.74 26.75 1.21
CA LYS A 116 22.50 26.35 2.42
C LYS A 116 21.63 25.78 3.56
N TRP A 117 20.42 26.30 3.76
CA TRP A 117 19.54 25.88 4.87
C TRP A 117 18.94 24.48 4.72
N LEU A 118 18.81 23.96 3.49
CA LEU A 118 18.22 22.64 3.26
C LEU A 118 19.21 21.50 3.49
N HIS A 119 20.49 21.78 3.79
CA HIS A 119 21.55 20.78 3.86
C HIS A 119 21.32 19.70 4.93
N VAL A 120 20.77 20.06 6.10
CA VAL A 120 20.55 19.09 7.20
C VAL A 120 19.44 18.10 6.85
N ILE A 121 18.29 18.62 6.41
CA ILE A 121 17.14 17.82 5.95
C ILE A 121 17.57 16.94 4.77
N TYR A 122 18.35 17.51 3.85
CA TYR A 122 18.86 16.80 2.69
C TYR A 122 19.80 15.66 3.06
N ARG A 123 20.63 15.80 4.11
CA ARG A 123 21.53 14.74 4.56
C ARG A 123 20.78 13.57 5.17
N LEU A 124 19.74 13.85 5.96
CA LEU A 124 18.85 12.82 6.51
C LEU A 124 18.12 12.08 5.38
N LEU A 125 17.43 12.80 4.49
CA LEU A 125 16.73 12.19 3.35
C LEU A 125 17.69 11.41 2.45
N SER A 126 18.85 11.97 2.14
CA SER A 126 19.90 11.33 1.33
C SER A 126 20.32 9.97 1.88
N THR A 127 20.32 9.81 3.21
CA THR A 127 20.71 8.57 3.87
C THR A 127 19.58 7.55 3.77
N VAL A 128 18.35 8.00 4.03
CA VAL A 128 17.13 7.17 3.93
C VAL A 128 16.87 6.68 2.51
N THR A 129 17.11 7.53 1.49
CA THR A 129 16.84 7.20 0.09
C THR A 129 18.04 6.54 -0.63
N LEU A 130 19.05 6.07 0.08
CA LEU A 130 20.27 5.47 -0.50
C LEU A 130 20.97 6.35 -1.56
N SER A 131 20.89 7.66 -1.40
CA SER A 131 21.41 8.65 -2.36
C SER A 131 22.92 8.58 -2.68
N PRO A 132 23.80 8.18 -1.75
CA PRO A 132 25.22 8.03 -2.06
C PRO A 132 25.51 7.04 -3.20
N ILE A 133 24.68 6.00 -3.36
CA ILE A 133 24.93 4.92 -4.33
C ILE A 133 24.54 5.36 -5.74
N TYR A 134 23.39 6.04 -5.90
CA TYR A 134 22.93 6.43 -7.23
C TYR A 134 23.60 7.70 -7.77
N ARG A 135 24.14 8.57 -6.90
CA ARG A 135 24.73 9.86 -7.29
C ARG A 135 25.88 9.75 -8.31
N PRO A 136 26.88 8.86 -8.15
CA PRO A 136 27.95 8.72 -9.13
C PRO A 136 27.42 8.32 -10.51
N VAL A 137 26.46 7.38 -10.56
CA VAL A 137 25.83 6.92 -11.80
C VAL A 137 25.04 8.06 -12.45
N TYR A 138 24.26 8.79 -11.64
CA TYR A 138 23.49 9.95 -12.09
C TYR A 138 24.38 11.04 -12.69
N TYR A 139 25.43 11.45 -11.97
CA TYR A 139 26.37 12.45 -12.47
C TYR A 139 27.18 11.95 -13.68
N GLY A 140 27.47 10.65 -13.76
CA GLY A 140 28.08 10.03 -14.94
C GLY A 140 27.19 10.15 -16.17
N ILE A 141 25.88 9.91 -16.05
CA ILE A 141 24.93 10.07 -17.16
C ILE A 141 24.76 11.55 -17.53
N VAL A 142 24.57 12.42 -16.54
CA VAL A 142 24.32 13.85 -16.76
C VAL A 142 25.51 14.55 -17.42
N SER A 143 26.75 14.15 -17.10
CA SER A 143 27.96 14.73 -17.69
C SER A 143 28.22 14.25 -19.12
N ASN A 144 27.88 13.00 -19.44
CA ASN A 144 28.16 12.40 -20.76
C ASN A 144 27.04 12.62 -21.79
N PHE A 145 25.79 12.83 -21.35
CA PHE A 145 24.65 13.08 -22.23
C PHE A 145 24.27 14.56 -22.26
N LYS A 146 23.78 15.06 -23.40
CA LYS A 146 23.27 16.44 -23.46
C LYS A 146 22.11 16.58 -22.48
N LYS A 147 22.19 17.57 -21.59
CA LYS A 147 21.20 17.87 -20.53
C LYS A 147 19.74 17.76 -21.00
N ARG A 148 19.43 18.24 -22.21
CA ARG A 148 18.09 18.18 -22.81
C ARG A 148 17.51 16.76 -22.92
N TYR A 149 18.33 15.76 -23.27
CA TYR A 149 17.87 14.38 -23.44
C TYR A 149 17.66 13.68 -22.10
N VAL A 150 18.49 14.01 -21.11
CA VAL A 150 18.35 13.47 -19.75
C VAL A 150 17.08 14.03 -19.10
N ILE A 151 16.87 15.35 -19.20
CA ILE A 151 15.65 15.99 -18.68
C ILE A 151 14.41 15.45 -19.40
N SER A 152 14.43 15.34 -20.74
CA SER A 152 13.27 14.82 -21.46
C SER A 152 12.94 13.38 -21.06
N GLY A 153 13.93 12.51 -20.91
CA GLY A 153 13.71 11.13 -20.47
C GLY A 153 13.10 11.06 -19.06
N LEU A 154 13.56 11.92 -18.16
CA LEU A 154 13.10 11.99 -16.77
C LEU A 154 11.67 12.56 -16.68
N VAL A 155 11.33 13.56 -17.48
CA VAL A 155 9.96 14.10 -17.59
C VAL A 155 9.01 13.06 -18.17
N VAL A 156 9.41 12.34 -19.22
CA VAL A 156 8.60 11.25 -19.80
C VAL A 156 8.36 10.15 -18.78
N TYR A 157 9.40 9.73 -18.05
CA TYR A 157 9.27 8.75 -16.98
C TYR A 157 8.25 9.21 -15.93
N MET A 158 8.35 10.45 -15.45
CA MET A 158 7.39 11.03 -14.50
C MET A 158 5.97 11.07 -15.06
N ALA A 159 5.79 11.45 -16.32
CA ALA A 159 4.47 11.47 -16.97
C ALA A 159 3.86 10.07 -17.02
N ILE A 160 4.66 9.05 -17.35
CA ILE A 160 4.23 7.64 -17.35
C ILE A 160 3.87 7.18 -15.93
N SER A 161 4.69 7.52 -14.93
CA SER A 161 4.41 7.17 -13.53
C SER A 161 3.12 7.81 -13.02
N ILE A 162 2.89 9.09 -13.33
CA ILE A 162 1.65 9.80 -12.97
C ILE A 162 0.46 9.18 -13.69
N TRP A 163 0.58 8.92 -14.98
CA TRP A 163 -0.46 8.25 -15.76
C TRP A 163 -0.78 6.88 -15.19
N MET A 164 0.23 6.08 -14.84
CA MET A 164 0.06 4.78 -14.21
C MET A 164 -0.60 4.90 -12.83
N TYR A 165 -0.25 5.92 -12.04
CA TYR A 165 -0.94 6.23 -10.78
C TYR A 165 -2.41 6.53 -11.00
N PHE A 166 -2.81 7.30 -12.02
CA PHE A 166 -4.22 7.54 -12.31
C PHE A 166 -4.94 6.27 -12.81
N VAL A 167 -4.28 5.46 -13.63
CA VAL A 167 -4.83 4.19 -14.14
C VAL A 167 -5.04 3.18 -13.00
N VAL A 168 -4.09 3.11 -12.06
CA VAL A 168 -4.18 2.25 -10.88
C VAL A 168 -5.10 2.87 -9.84
N GLY A 169 -5.01 4.16 -9.55
CA GLY A 169 -5.82 4.86 -8.54
C GLY A 169 -7.30 4.91 -8.86
N ASN A 170 -7.68 4.93 -10.15
CA ASN A 170 -9.08 4.77 -10.58
C ASN A 170 -9.61 3.35 -10.38
N LYS A 171 -8.72 2.35 -10.24
CA LYS A 171 -9.06 1.03 -9.75
C LYS A 171 -8.79 1.05 -8.26
N SER A 172 -9.78 1.40 -7.46
CA SER A 172 -9.66 1.42 -6.01
C SER A 172 -8.98 0.14 -5.54
N PHE A 173 -7.67 0.20 -5.27
CA PHE A 173 -6.93 -0.87 -4.58
C PHE A 173 -7.29 -0.66 -3.12
N SER A 174 -8.59 -0.76 -2.84
CA SER A 174 -9.11 -0.57 -1.52
C SER A 174 -8.48 -1.68 -0.70
N ALA A 175 -7.98 -1.33 0.49
CA ALA A 175 -7.66 -2.33 1.50
C ALA A 175 -8.85 -3.29 1.77
N HIS A 176 -10.05 -2.92 1.30
CA HIS A 176 -11.27 -3.72 1.17
C HIS A 176 -11.21 -4.93 0.22
N ASP A 177 -10.21 -5.06 -0.65
CA ASP A 177 -9.97 -6.28 -1.43
C ASP A 177 -8.89 -7.18 -0.80
N MET A 178 -8.08 -6.65 0.13
CA MET A 178 -7.15 -7.43 0.95
C MET A 178 -7.79 -7.92 2.27
N TYR A 179 -8.81 -7.24 2.76
CA TYR A 179 -9.69 -7.69 3.83
C TYR A 179 -11.07 -7.94 3.25
N PRO A 180 -11.64 -9.15 3.33
CA PRO A 180 -12.97 -9.39 2.79
C PRO A 180 -13.95 -8.35 3.37
N PRO A 181 -14.75 -7.67 2.52
CA PRO A 181 -15.72 -6.71 2.98
C PRO A 181 -16.68 -7.42 3.94
N PHE A 182 -16.89 -6.87 5.14
CA PHE A 182 -17.85 -7.35 6.14
C PHE A 182 -19.26 -7.59 5.57
N SER A 183 -19.57 -7.08 4.38
CA SER A 183 -20.87 -7.16 3.72
C SER A 183 -21.02 -8.29 2.69
N LYS A 184 -19.95 -9.04 2.35
CA LYS A 184 -20.09 -10.26 1.54
C LYS A 184 -19.67 -11.43 2.38
N VAL A 185 -20.64 -12.32 2.63
CA VAL A 185 -20.51 -13.59 3.34
C VAL A 185 -19.29 -14.34 2.79
N SER A 186 -18.16 -14.19 3.46
CA SER A 186 -17.06 -15.15 3.37
C SER A 186 -17.42 -16.28 4.32
N GLU A 187 -17.40 -17.51 3.85
CA GLU A 187 -17.46 -18.71 4.70
C GLU A 187 -16.24 -18.72 5.63
N TYR A 188 -16.32 -17.97 6.72
CA TYR A 188 -15.33 -17.99 7.78
C TYR A 188 -15.75 -19.07 8.75
N THR A 189 -14.95 -20.13 8.85
CA THR A 189 -15.21 -21.28 9.71
C THR A 189 -15.41 -20.89 11.18
N GLY A 190 -14.85 -19.77 11.63
CA GLY A 190 -15.05 -19.25 12.98
C GLY A 190 -16.41 -18.60 13.26
N TYR A 191 -17.34 -18.62 12.30
CA TYR A 191 -18.75 -18.33 12.58
C TYR A 191 -19.50 -19.51 13.21
N PHE A 192 -18.97 -20.74 13.13
CA PHE A 192 -19.58 -21.94 13.71
C PHE A 192 -18.72 -22.51 14.84
N GLU A 193 -19.34 -22.80 15.98
CA GLU A 193 -18.65 -23.26 17.19
C GLU A 193 -18.08 -24.70 17.11
N ASP A 194 -18.66 -25.55 16.26
CA ASP A 194 -18.28 -26.95 16.06
C ASP A 194 -17.14 -27.13 15.06
N HIS A 195 -17.04 -26.25 14.08
CA HIS A 195 -16.00 -26.27 13.06
C HIS A 195 -14.68 -25.60 13.48
N THR A 196 -14.60 -25.04 14.70
CA THR A 196 -13.38 -24.36 15.18
C THR A 196 -12.78 -24.96 16.45
N GLU A 197 -11.54 -25.44 16.33
CA GLU A 197 -10.63 -25.65 17.47
C GLU A 197 -9.91 -24.34 17.89
N GLY A 198 -10.00 -23.29 17.05
CA GLY A 198 -9.32 -22.00 17.19
C GLY A 198 -10.20 -20.84 17.71
N PRO A 199 -9.75 -19.57 17.57
CA PRO A 199 -10.50 -18.42 18.04
C PRO A 199 -11.78 -18.21 17.23
N ILE A 200 -12.92 -18.17 17.92
CA ILE A 200 -14.23 -17.85 17.34
C ILE A 200 -14.31 -16.39 16.86
N SER A 201 -15.27 -16.13 15.97
CA SER A 201 -15.61 -14.79 15.50
C SER A 201 -15.84 -13.82 16.67
N ARG A 202 -15.25 -12.63 16.55
CA ARG A 202 -15.40 -11.55 17.54
C ARG A 202 -16.64 -10.69 17.32
N PHE A 203 -17.48 -11.04 16.33
CA PHE A 203 -18.62 -10.22 15.91
C PHE A 203 -19.93 -10.93 16.22
N ALA A 204 -20.12 -12.10 15.62
CA ALA A 204 -21.23 -12.99 15.91
C ALA A 204 -20.84 -14.42 15.54
N HIS A 205 -21.47 -15.40 16.17
CA HIS A 205 -21.31 -16.80 15.83
C HIS A 205 -22.61 -17.57 16.13
N VAL A 206 -22.76 -18.69 15.44
CA VAL A 206 -23.88 -19.61 15.56
C VAL A 206 -23.38 -20.88 16.26
N PRO A 207 -24.19 -21.52 17.11
CA PRO A 207 -23.97 -22.87 17.61
C PRO A 207 -23.90 -23.90 16.45
N PRO A 208 -23.80 -25.23 16.71
CA PRO A 208 -23.41 -26.19 15.68
C PRO A 208 -24.27 -26.12 14.41
N ASP A 209 -23.66 -26.48 13.27
CA ASP A 209 -24.25 -26.38 11.92
C ASP A 209 -25.55 -27.19 11.78
N VAL A 210 -25.73 -28.20 12.65
CA VAL A 210 -26.97 -28.96 12.79
C VAL A 210 -27.79 -28.43 13.97
N VAL A 211 -28.92 -27.80 13.67
CA VAL A 211 -29.86 -27.27 14.65
C VAL A 211 -31.03 -28.24 14.83
N ASP A 212 -31.06 -28.95 15.96
CA ASP A 212 -32.09 -29.96 16.28
C ASP A 212 -33.46 -29.34 16.71
N GLY A 213 -33.72 -28.06 16.41
CA GLY A 213 -34.94 -27.37 16.83
C GLY A 213 -35.41 -26.28 15.88
N ASN A 214 -36.63 -25.78 16.10
CA ASN A 214 -37.25 -24.74 15.27
C ASN A 214 -36.73 -23.32 15.55
N VAL A 215 -35.63 -23.18 16.29
CA VAL A 215 -35.08 -21.89 16.72
C VAL A 215 -33.58 -21.91 16.47
N LEU A 216 -33.09 -20.92 15.72
CA LEU A 216 -31.67 -20.74 15.46
C LEU A 216 -31.09 -19.74 16.47
N PRO A 217 -30.34 -20.20 17.49
CA PRO A 217 -29.66 -19.29 18.41
C PRO A 217 -28.53 -18.55 17.69
N LEU A 218 -28.49 -17.23 17.83
CA LEU A 218 -27.40 -16.39 17.33
C LEU A 218 -26.75 -15.67 18.51
N PHE A 219 -25.42 -15.74 18.60
CA PHE A 219 -24.66 -15.03 19.64
C PHE A 219 -23.90 -13.86 19.01
N ALA A 220 -24.33 -12.63 19.27
CA ALA A 220 -23.61 -11.42 18.89
C ALA A 220 -22.68 -10.99 20.02
N VAL A 221 -21.37 -10.95 19.75
CA VAL A 221 -20.35 -10.62 20.74
C VAL A 221 -20.39 -9.12 21.04
N HIS A 222 -20.38 -8.78 22.33
CA HIS A 222 -20.36 -7.38 22.77
C HIS A 222 -18.98 -6.76 22.50
N ASN A 223 -18.95 -5.62 21.81
CA ASN A 223 -17.74 -4.86 21.54
C ASN A 223 -17.72 -3.58 22.39
N SER A 224 -16.76 -3.48 23.31
CA SER A 224 -16.60 -2.31 24.18
C SER A 224 -16.35 -1.02 23.40
N GLY A 225 -15.77 -1.08 22.20
CA GLY A 225 -15.53 0.09 21.35
C GLY A 225 -16.79 0.70 20.74
N MET A 226 -17.92 -0.02 20.74
CA MET A 226 -19.20 0.50 20.24
C MET A 226 -20.09 1.04 21.36
N GLU A 227 -19.68 0.92 22.63
CA GLU A 227 -20.48 1.35 23.79
C GLU A 227 -20.84 2.84 23.73
N ASP A 228 -19.87 3.71 23.41
CA ASP A 228 -20.10 5.15 23.35
C ASP A 228 -21.07 5.54 22.22
N SER A 229 -20.99 4.85 21.08
CA SER A 229 -21.89 5.06 19.93
C SER A 229 -23.30 4.57 20.20
N ILE A 230 -23.43 3.43 20.89
CA ILE A 230 -24.73 2.88 21.30
C ILE A 230 -25.36 3.78 22.36
N ALA A 231 -24.58 4.21 23.36
CA ALA A 231 -25.04 5.12 24.42
C ALA A 231 -25.53 6.46 23.86
N ALA A 232 -24.85 7.02 22.85
CA ALA A 232 -25.24 8.27 22.21
C ALA A 232 -26.62 8.21 21.53
N VAL A 233 -26.98 7.07 20.95
CA VAL A 233 -28.27 6.87 20.27
C VAL A 233 -29.37 6.46 21.24
N CYS A 234 -29.05 5.68 22.27
CA CYS A 234 -30.04 5.17 23.22
C CYS A 234 -30.62 6.23 24.17
N ASN A 235 -30.07 7.45 24.18
CA ASN A 235 -30.51 8.65 24.93
C ASN A 235 -31.54 8.42 26.06
N THR A 236 -31.15 7.66 27.08
CA THR A 236 -31.88 7.56 28.34
C THR A 236 -30.98 8.12 29.44
N ALA A 237 -31.48 9.17 30.09
CA ALA A 237 -30.83 9.90 31.18
C ALA A 237 -30.59 9.07 32.47
N GLU A 238 -30.67 7.73 32.39
CA GLU A 238 -30.28 6.80 33.47
C GLU A 238 -28.96 6.06 33.18
N LEU A 239 -28.36 6.20 32.00
CA LEU A 239 -27.10 5.54 31.62
C LEU A 239 -25.89 6.48 31.57
N ALA A 240 -25.81 7.45 32.49
CA ALA A 240 -24.56 8.17 32.77
C ALA A 240 -23.53 7.26 33.47
N PRO A 241 -22.22 7.55 33.37
CA PRO A 241 -21.13 6.60 33.13
C PRO A 241 -20.75 5.80 34.39
N LYS A 242 -21.56 4.81 34.76
CA LYS A 242 -21.03 3.68 35.50
C LYS A 242 -20.52 2.70 34.46
N LYS A 243 -19.19 2.51 34.36
CA LYS A 243 -18.55 1.40 33.63
C LYS A 243 -19.45 0.18 33.77
N PHE A 244 -20.20 -0.17 32.73
CA PHE A 244 -21.26 -1.17 32.82
C PHE A 244 -20.62 -2.56 32.90
N PRO A 245 -20.86 -3.36 33.96
CA PRO A 245 -21.13 -4.75 33.75
C PRO A 245 -22.62 -4.83 33.38
N PHE A 246 -22.97 -5.25 32.16
CA PHE A 246 -24.36 -5.58 31.81
C PHE A 246 -24.85 -6.66 32.79
N LYS A 247 -25.47 -6.26 33.91
CA LYS A 247 -26.26 -7.16 34.74
C LYS A 247 -27.55 -7.39 34.00
N SER A 248 -27.67 -8.58 33.41
CA SER A 248 -28.85 -9.38 33.03
C SER A 248 -30.25 -8.84 33.44
N GLY A 249 -30.57 -7.59 33.11
CA GLY A 249 -31.83 -6.92 33.39
C GLY A 249 -32.47 -6.54 32.06
N SER A 250 -33.73 -6.90 31.87
CA SER A 250 -34.44 -6.79 30.58
C SER A 250 -34.72 -5.35 30.14
N GLU A 251 -34.34 -4.35 30.93
CA GLU A 251 -34.69 -2.93 30.75
C GLU A 251 -33.96 -2.25 29.57
N ASN A 252 -32.81 -2.77 29.13
CA ASN A 252 -32.01 -2.16 28.04
C ASN A 252 -32.22 -2.82 26.65
N MET A 253 -33.11 -3.81 26.55
CA MET A 253 -33.40 -4.56 25.32
C MET A 253 -33.93 -3.74 24.12
N PRO A 254 -34.80 -2.73 24.30
CA PRO A 254 -35.44 -2.06 23.16
C PRO A 254 -34.47 -1.29 22.27
N CYS A 255 -33.42 -0.69 22.86
CA CYS A 255 -32.46 0.10 22.08
C CYS A 255 -31.52 -0.76 21.24
N LEU A 256 -31.10 -1.92 21.77
CA LEU A 256 -30.21 -2.85 21.07
C LEU A 256 -30.83 -3.44 19.79
N ASN A 257 -32.16 -3.41 19.66
CA ASN A 257 -32.86 -3.81 18.44
C ASN A 257 -32.54 -2.91 17.23
N TYR A 258 -32.15 -1.65 17.46
CA TYR A 258 -31.72 -0.75 16.38
C TYR A 258 -30.32 -1.08 15.85
N PHE A 259 -29.47 -1.69 16.67
CA PHE A 259 -28.07 -1.96 16.33
C PHE A 259 -27.84 -3.36 15.79
N TYR A 260 -28.58 -4.33 16.30
CA TYR A 260 -28.45 -5.74 15.90
C TYR A 260 -29.75 -6.19 15.23
N ILE A 261 -29.79 -6.14 13.90
CA ILE A 261 -30.96 -6.57 13.11
C ILE A 261 -30.62 -7.90 12.43
N PRO A 262 -31.13 -9.04 12.93
CA PRO A 262 -30.95 -10.31 12.24
C PRO A 262 -31.79 -10.33 10.95
N VAL A 263 -31.15 -10.76 9.87
CA VAL A 263 -31.74 -10.93 8.54
C VAL A 263 -31.52 -12.37 8.11
N ILE A 264 -32.60 -13.07 7.75
CA ILE A 264 -32.55 -14.42 7.15
C ILE A 264 -33.18 -14.30 5.77
N ASP A 265 -32.49 -14.77 4.72
CA ASP A 265 -32.98 -14.77 3.33
C ASP A 265 -33.56 -13.42 2.88
N SER A 266 -32.90 -12.32 3.24
CA SER A 266 -33.32 -10.94 2.96
C SER A 266 -34.60 -10.47 3.69
N ALA A 267 -35.14 -11.26 4.61
CA ALA A 267 -36.24 -10.89 5.50
C ALA A 267 -35.72 -10.51 6.89
N THR A 268 -36.12 -9.33 7.39
CA THR A 268 -35.80 -8.85 8.74
C THR A 268 -36.69 -9.53 9.78
N ILE A 269 -36.10 -10.12 10.83
CA ILE A 269 -36.86 -10.70 11.94
C ILE A 269 -37.19 -9.60 12.94
N ARG A 270 -38.48 -9.32 13.14
CA ARG A 270 -38.92 -8.13 13.90
C ARG A 270 -38.89 -8.29 15.42
N GLU A 271 -38.92 -9.51 15.97
CA GLU A 271 -38.95 -9.72 17.43
C GLU A 271 -38.27 -11.05 17.85
N PRO A 272 -36.93 -11.18 17.77
CA PRO A 272 -36.26 -12.37 18.31
C PRO A 272 -36.23 -12.31 19.84
N ASN A 273 -36.28 -13.47 20.51
CA ASN A 273 -36.25 -13.56 21.96
C ASN A 273 -34.81 -13.38 22.46
N ARG A 274 -34.47 -12.17 22.93
CA ARG A 274 -33.08 -11.80 23.23
C ARG A 274 -32.76 -11.88 24.73
N GLY A 275 -31.50 -12.21 25.04
CA GLY A 275 -30.95 -12.19 26.39
C GLY A 275 -29.45 -11.98 26.41
N PHE A 276 -28.92 -11.13 27.29
CA PHE A 276 -27.47 -11.07 27.53
C PHE A 276 -27.04 -12.33 28.28
N ARG A 277 -26.07 -13.06 27.71
CA ARG A 277 -25.48 -14.22 28.36
C ARG A 277 -23.97 -14.18 28.22
N LYS A 278 -23.29 -14.73 29.23
CA LYS A 278 -21.88 -15.04 29.13
C LYS A 278 -21.74 -16.37 28.40
N HIS A 279 -20.88 -16.41 27.39
CA HIS A 279 -20.58 -17.63 26.66
C HIS A 279 -19.90 -18.64 27.59
N GLU A 280 -20.39 -19.88 27.59
CA GLU A 280 -19.93 -20.92 28.53
C GLU A 280 -18.46 -21.29 28.29
N ARG A 281 -18.08 -21.49 27.03
CA ARG A 281 -16.71 -21.88 26.63
C ARG A 281 -15.67 -20.75 26.58
N TYR A 282 -16.06 -19.56 26.13
CA TYR A 282 -15.10 -18.47 25.83
C TYR A 282 -15.16 -17.29 26.80
N HIS A 283 -16.05 -17.34 27.80
CA HIS A 283 -16.27 -16.27 28.78
C HIS A 283 -16.61 -14.88 28.20
N GLN A 284 -16.92 -14.80 26.91
CA GLN A 284 -17.32 -13.58 26.22
C GLN A 284 -18.73 -13.17 26.65
N LEU A 285 -18.97 -11.87 26.79
CA LEU A 285 -20.30 -11.34 27.02
C LEU A 285 -20.93 -10.99 25.67
N GLY A 286 -22.18 -11.35 25.47
CA GLY A 286 -22.86 -11.08 24.20
C GLY A 286 -24.37 -11.18 24.31
N LEU A 287 -25.01 -10.71 23.25
CA LEU A 287 -26.45 -10.79 23.06
C LEU A 287 -26.76 -12.13 22.40
N ARG A 288 -27.51 -12.99 23.08
CA ARG A 288 -28.06 -14.21 22.49
C ARG A 288 -29.47 -13.91 22.01
N THR A 289 -29.77 -14.23 20.75
CA THR A 289 -31.08 -14.02 20.11
C THR A 289 -31.62 -15.31 19.51
#